data_AF-A0A2D7B4V4-F1
#
_entry.id   AF-A0A2D7B4V4-F1
#
_cell.length_a   1.000
_cell.length_b   1.000
_cell.length_c   1.000
_cell.angle_alpha   90.00
_cell.angle_beta   90.00
_cell.angle_gamma   90.00
#
_symmetry.space_group_name_H-M   'P 1'
#
loop_
_entity.id
_entity.type
_entity.pdbx_description
1 polymer ?
#
loop_
_entity_poly.entity_id
_entity_poly.type
_entity_poly.pdbx_seq_one_letter_code
_entity_poly.pdbx_strand_id
1 'polypeptide(L)'
;MNHKTVFKSFSAAEAQMIKSRLETAGFNSFVTDEIASMSMEGYSMSTGGIRVKVPEEEFKLARELVENLLKEATPEDAPSKEE
;
A
#
# COMPACT_ATOMS: atom_id res chain seq x y z
N MET A 1 -14.70 10.47 -11.42
CA MET A 1 -13.35 10.59 -10.80
C MET A 1 -12.69 9.23 -10.86
N ASN A 2 -11.64 9.09 -11.67
CA ASN A 2 -10.94 7.81 -11.85
C ASN A 2 -9.89 7.62 -10.75
N HIS A 3 -9.85 6.44 -10.17
CA HIS A 3 -8.87 6.07 -9.16
C HIS A 3 -8.11 4.83 -9.60
N LYS A 4 -6.79 4.82 -9.41
CA LYS A 4 -5.92 3.70 -9.76
C LYS A 4 -5.29 3.09 -8.52
N THR A 5 -5.12 1.77 -8.56
CA THR A 5 -4.55 1.00 -7.45
C THR A 5 -3.03 1.07 -7.51
N VAL A 6 -2.41 1.69 -6.51
CA VAL A 6 -0.94 1.85 -6.40
C VAL A 6 -0.30 0.71 -5.61
N PHE A 7 -1.05 0.13 -4.67
CA PHE A 7 -0.56 -0.95 -3.81
C PHE A 7 -1.66 -1.98 -3.55
N LYS A 8 -1.27 -3.25 -3.41
CA LYS A 8 -2.15 -4.36 -3.06
C LYS A 8 -1.45 -5.22 -2.02
N SER A 9 -2.14 -5.53 -0.94
CA SER A 9 -1.65 -6.47 0.08
C SER A 9 -2.81 -7.25 0.68
N PHE A 10 -2.51 -8.39 1.28
CA PHE A 10 -3.47 -9.14 2.11
C PHE A 10 -3.40 -8.73 3.59
N SER A 11 -2.41 -7.90 3.97
CA SER A 11 -2.24 -7.37 5.32
C SER A 11 -2.84 -5.98 5.45
N ALA A 12 -3.79 -5.82 6.37
CA ALA A 12 -4.37 -4.51 6.68
C ALA A 12 -3.31 -3.56 7.25
N ALA A 13 -2.36 -4.08 8.02
CA ALA A 13 -1.27 -3.29 8.58
C ALA A 13 -0.39 -2.68 7.49
N GLU A 14 -0.03 -3.46 6.46
CA GLU A 14 0.76 -2.94 5.33
C GLU A 14 -0.01 -1.90 4.52
N ALA A 15 -1.29 -2.17 4.23
CA ALA A 15 -2.13 -1.24 3.49
C ALA A 15 -2.29 0.11 4.22
N GLN A 16 -2.53 0.07 5.53
CA GLN A 16 -2.63 1.27 6.36
C GLN A 16 -1.30 2.01 6.47
N MET A 17 -0.17 1.30 6.58
CA MET A 17 1.16 1.92 6.58
C MET A 17 1.43 2.68 5.27
N ILE A 18 1.16 2.05 4.12
CA ILE A 18 1.34 2.69 2.80
C ILE A 18 0.40 3.89 2.64
N LYS A 19 -0.86 3.76 3.07
CA LYS A 19 -1.83 4.87 3.10
C LYS A 19 -1.29 6.06 3.91
N SER A 20 -0.87 5.83 5.16
CA SER A 20 -0.33 6.91 6.00
C SER A 20 0.91 7.57 5.42
N ARG A 21 1.79 6.79 4.76
CA ARG A 21 2.96 7.35 4.06
C ARG A 21 2.56 8.22 2.88
N LEU A 22 1.58 7.79 2.08
CA LEU A 22 1.05 8.58 0.97
C LEU A 22 0.34 9.85 1.46
N GLU A 23 -0.46 9.76 2.53
CA GLU A 23 -1.11 10.93 3.14
C GLU A 23 -0.07 11.93 3.68
N THR A 24 1.02 11.45 4.29
CA THR A 24 2.12 12.30 4.77
C THR A 24 2.84 13.02 3.62
N ALA A 25 2.95 12.38 2.47
CA ALA A 25 3.50 12.98 1.26
C ALA A 25 2.50 13.90 0.52
N GLY A 26 1.28 14.06 1.04
CA GLY A 26 0.25 14.95 0.50
C GLY A 26 -0.65 14.33 -0.58
N PHE A 27 -0.59 13.01 -0.78
CA PHE A 27 -1.46 12.32 -1.75
C PHE A 27 -2.82 11.97 -1.16
N ASN A 28 -3.86 12.04 -1.99
CA ASN A 28 -5.22 11.70 -1.59
C ASN A 28 -5.47 10.19 -1.73
N SER A 29 -4.86 9.41 -0.82
CA SER A 29 -4.94 7.95 -0.84
C SER A 29 -6.07 7.40 0.03
N PHE A 30 -6.71 6.33 -0.44
CA PHE A 30 -7.73 5.62 0.33
C PHE A 30 -7.62 4.11 0.14
N VAL A 31 -7.98 3.38 1.20
CA VAL A 31 -7.97 1.92 1.23
C VAL A 31 -9.35 1.40 0.84
N THR A 32 -9.39 0.38 0.00
CA THR A 32 -10.62 -0.32 -0.41
C THR A 32 -10.51 -1.81 -0.11
N ASP A 33 -11.66 -2.44 0.10
CA ASP A 33 -11.83 -3.88 0.43
C ASP A 33 -11.36 -4.29 1.84
N GLU A 34 -11.14 -3.33 2.75
CA GLU A 34 -10.75 -3.61 4.14
C GLU A 34 -11.80 -4.39 4.94
N ILE A 35 -13.09 -4.03 4.79
CA ILE A 35 -14.20 -4.63 5.55
C ILE A 35 -14.59 -6.01 4.98
N ALA A 36 -14.31 -6.27 3.70
CA ALA A 36 -14.51 -7.58 3.08
C ALA A 36 -13.52 -8.63 3.63
N SER A 37 -12.30 -8.22 4.00
CA SER A 37 -11.33 -9.09 4.69
C SER A 37 -11.70 -9.38 6.15
N MET A 38 -12.39 -8.46 6.84
CA MET A 38 -12.79 -8.65 8.24
C MET A 38 -14.10 -9.43 8.42
N SER A 39 -14.99 -9.43 7.41
CA SER A 39 -16.36 -9.95 7.55
C SER A 39 -16.59 -11.35 6.97
N MET A 40 -15.58 -12.01 6.41
CA MET A 40 -15.76 -13.30 5.73
C MET A 40 -14.69 -14.32 6.12
N GLU A 41 -14.89 -14.91 7.30
CA GLU A 41 -14.57 -16.33 7.50
C GLU A 41 -15.29 -17.14 6.40
N GLY A 42 -14.59 -17.40 5.29
CA GLY A 42 -14.87 -18.58 4.46
C GLY A 42 -15.16 -18.41 2.97
N TYR A 43 -15.61 -17.27 2.42
CA TYR A 43 -16.13 -17.30 1.03
C TYR A 43 -15.98 -16.05 0.16
N SER A 44 -15.00 -15.18 0.42
CA SER A 44 -14.63 -14.16 -0.59
C SER A 44 -13.28 -14.47 -1.21
N MET A 45 -13.33 -15.26 -2.29
CA MET A 45 -12.32 -15.21 -3.36
C MET A 45 -12.40 -13.87 -4.10
N SER A 46 -12.43 -12.74 -3.38
CA SER A 46 -12.13 -11.44 -3.94
C SER A 46 -10.64 -11.44 -4.23
N THR A 47 -10.30 -11.91 -5.44
CA THR A 47 -8.97 -12.17 -6.04
C THR A 47 -7.98 -10.97 -6.01
N GLY A 48 -8.21 -9.94 -5.21
CA GLY A 48 -7.49 -8.67 -5.24
C GLY A 48 -6.88 -8.19 -3.92
N GLY A 49 -7.18 -8.81 -2.77
CA GLY A 49 -6.72 -8.34 -1.46
C GLY A 49 -7.19 -6.92 -1.11
N ILE A 50 -6.59 -6.33 -0.08
CA ILE A 50 -6.76 -4.94 0.32
C ILE A 50 -6.01 -4.04 -0.69
N ARG A 51 -6.68 -3.01 -1.19
CA ARG A 51 -6.16 -2.17 -2.29
C ARG A 51 -6.07 -0.72 -1.87
N VAL A 52 -4.88 -0.14 -1.99
CA VAL A 52 -4.65 1.31 -1.81
C VAL A 52 -4.79 1.99 -3.16
N LYS A 53 -5.67 2.99 -3.23
CA LYS A 53 -5.98 3.73 -4.45
C LYS A 53 -5.72 5.22 -4.26
N VAL A 54 -5.36 5.87 -5.36
CA VAL A 54 -5.16 7.33 -5.48
C VAL A 54 -5.84 7.83 -6.76
N PRO A 55 -6.11 9.14 -6.89
CA PRO A 55 -6.51 9.76 -8.15
C PRO A 55 -5.55 9.39 -9.28
N GLU A 56 -6.09 9.17 -10.48
CA GLU A 56 -5.27 8.80 -11.65
C GLU A 56 -4.16 9.81 -11.97
N GLU A 57 -4.38 11.09 -11.66
CA GLU A 57 -3.41 12.18 -11.79
C GLU A 57 -2.17 12.00 -10.90
N GLU A 58 -2.38 11.45 -9.69
CA GLU A 58 -1.34 11.23 -8.68
C GLU A 58 -0.71 9.83 -8.79
N PHE A 59 -1.32 8.92 -9.56
CA PHE A 59 -0.95 7.51 -9.65
C PHE A 59 0.54 7.28 -9.91
N LYS A 60 1.12 8.04 -10.84
CA LYS A 60 2.52 7.85 -11.25
C LYS A 60 3.48 8.14 -10.10
N LEU A 61 3.28 9.27 -9.43
CA LEU A 61 4.12 9.71 -8.30
C LEU A 61 3.90 8.84 -7.06
N ALA A 62 2.64 8.55 -6.74
CA ALA A 62 2.29 7.69 -5.62
C ALA A 62 2.86 6.28 -5.80
N ARG A 63 2.82 5.72 -7.01
CA ARG A 63 3.40 4.41 -7.31
C ARG A 63 4.91 4.40 -7.13
N GLU A 64 5.61 5.43 -7.61
CA GLU A 64 7.05 5.54 -7.45
C GLU A 64 7.46 5.61 -5.98
N LEU A 65 6.71 6.37 -5.17
CA LEU A 65 6.93 6.44 -3.73
C LEU A 65 6.71 5.08 -3.05
N VAL A 66 5.65 4.36 -3.41
CA VAL A 66 5.39 3.00 -2.91
C VAL A 66 6.51 2.04 -3.30
N GLU A 67 6.98 2.08 -4.55
CA GLU A 67 8.09 1.23 -5.00
C GLU A 67 9.39 1.53 -4.23
N ASN A 68 9.66 2.79 -3.88
CA ASN A 68 10.79 3.16 -3.04
C ASN A 68 10.61 2.67 -1.59
N LEU A 69 9.43 2.83 -1.00
CA LEU A 69 9.13 2.31 0.35
C LEU A 69 9.32 0.79 0.45
N LEU A 70 8.93 0.05 -0.59
CA LEU A 70 9.10 -1.41 -0.64
C LEU A 70 10.57 -1.82 -0.79
N LYS A 71 11.39 -1.02 -1.47
CA LYS A 71 12.84 -1.23 -1.59
C LYS A 71 13.57 -0.92 -0.27
N GLU A 72 13.19 0.15 0.41
CA GLU A 72 13.73 0.50 1.73
C GLU A 72 13.40 -0.55 2.80
N ALA A 73 12.28 -1.26 2.65
CA ALA A 73 11.88 -2.33 3.56
C ALA A 73 12.68 -3.64 3.38
N THR A 74 13.42 -3.81 2.27
CA THR A 74 14.41 -4.88 2.11
C THR A 74 15.79 -4.38 2.54
N PRO A 75 16.32 -4.85 3.69
CA PRO A 75 17.58 -4.35 4.20
C PRO A 75 18.74 -4.93 3.38
N GLU A 76 19.24 -4.17 2.41
CA GLU A 76 20.69 -4.18 2.15
C GLU A 76 21.44 -3.27 3.15
N ASP A 77 20.71 -2.51 3.95
CA ASP A 77 21.25 -1.69 5.04
C ASP A 77 21.31 -2.48 6.37
N ALA A 78 21.88 -3.68 6.32
CA ALA A 78 22.48 -4.23 7.53
C ALA A 78 23.61 -3.26 7.92
N PRO A 79 23.60 -2.64 9.12
CA PRO A 79 24.79 -1.95 9.57
C PRO A 79 25.89 -2.99 9.63
N SER A 80 26.80 -2.94 8.66
CA SER A 80 28.07 -3.62 8.73
C SER A 80 28.72 -3.09 9.99
N LYS A 81 28.67 -3.91 11.05
CA LYS A 81 29.34 -3.64 12.31
C LYS A 81 30.80 -3.30 12.01
N GLU A 82 31.26 -2.28 12.72
CA GLU A 82 32.65 -1.96 13.07
C GLU A 82 33.70 -3.04 12.74
N GLU A 83 34.77 -2.62 12.07
CA GLU A 83 36.16 -2.84 12.51
C GLU A 83 37.03 -1.61 12.18
#